data_AF-D3BSY1-F1
#
_entry.id   AF-D3BSY1-F1
#
_cell.length_a   1.000
_cell.length_b   1.000
_cell.length_c   1.000
_cell.angle_alpha   90.00
_cell.angle_beta   90.00
_cell.angle_gamma   90.00
#
_symmetry.space_group_name_H-M   'P 1'
#
loop_
_entity.id
_entity.type
_entity.pdbx_description
1 polymer ?
#
loop_
_entity_poly.entity_id
_entity_poly.type
_entity_poly.pdbx_seq_one_letter_code
_entity_poly.pdbx_strand_id
1 'polypeptide(L)'
;MKYLILVLLLLTISIHFVNSKDCPRCLDIDDECNINDTTVTCPKGSFCSPISQTCKISVPENGNCTVDLECENTLGCINSTCIQTHYLGMIELCTHDSECTTPTLCKPYSCGQTCNKACNYFELTCTTNGQCQFPMVCTSGKCNTAKNDGESCKISSECQPYSTCSENICQSPYSMDLGENCTSDYSCDISKNLICSSNGTCIKDLNQTSHCGSLDPSVKKSIFCQLEKCRILNECQVVDHMAKKSCIYQSCGELVDKLNGLNDTCNATPSNSNSQSVTYVHSLLVLSLFLFISLII
;
A
#
# COMPACT_ATOMS: atom_id res chain seq x y z
N MET A 1 7.36 -52.77 12.58
CA MET A 1 6.82 -51.61 13.34
C MET A 1 7.67 -50.34 13.23
N LYS A 2 9.00 -50.36 13.44
CA LYS A 2 9.84 -49.13 13.38
C LYS A 2 9.75 -48.35 12.05
N TYR A 3 9.68 -49.04 10.91
CA TYR A 3 9.58 -48.41 9.59
C TYR A 3 8.20 -47.77 9.29
N LEU A 4 7.13 -48.27 9.91
CA LEU A 4 5.78 -47.73 9.71
C LEU A 4 5.65 -46.31 10.29
N ILE A 5 6.30 -46.06 11.43
CA ILE A 5 6.32 -44.75 12.10
C ILE A 5 7.11 -43.72 11.27
N LEU A 6 8.22 -44.14 10.64
CA LEU A 6 9.03 -43.27 9.79
C LEU A 6 8.26 -42.84 8.52
N VAL A 7 7.50 -43.76 7.90
CA VAL A 7 6.67 -43.47 6.73
C VAL A 7 5.51 -42.52 7.09
N LEU A 8 4.87 -42.73 8.24
CA LEU A 8 3.83 -41.83 8.73
C LEU A 8 4.38 -40.42 9.00
N LEU A 9 5.59 -40.29 9.56
CA LEU A 9 6.26 -39.01 9.76
C LEU A 9 6.67 -38.33 8.46
N LEU A 10 7.13 -39.09 7.45
CA LEU A 10 7.46 -38.53 6.14
C LEU A 10 6.20 -38.05 5.41
N LEU A 11 5.11 -38.81 5.48
CA LEU A 11 3.82 -38.43 4.89
C LEU A 11 3.25 -37.14 5.52
N THR A 12 3.35 -36.97 6.85
CA THR A 12 2.86 -35.74 7.50
C THR A 12 3.72 -34.51 7.18
N ILE A 13 5.04 -34.67 7.02
CA ILE A 13 5.93 -33.58 6.60
C ILE A 13 5.61 -33.13 5.16
N SER A 14 5.30 -34.06 4.26
CA SER A 14 4.93 -33.71 2.87
C SER A 14 3.58 -32.99 2.73
N ILE A 15 2.63 -33.18 3.66
CA ILE A 15 1.32 -32.48 3.61
C ILE A 15 1.46 -31.00 4.02
N HIS A 16 2.44 -30.65 4.86
CA HIS A 16 2.64 -29.26 5.30
C HIS A 16 3.32 -28.35 4.26
N PHE A 17 3.93 -28.89 3.21
CA PHE A 17 4.59 -28.10 2.16
C PHE A 17 3.65 -27.62 1.04
N VAL A 18 2.37 -28.01 1.03
CA VAL A 18 1.42 -27.64 -0.04
C VAL A 18 0.66 -26.34 0.24
N ASN A 19 0.87 -25.70 1.40
CA ASN A 19 0.41 -24.33 1.62
C ASN A 19 1.41 -23.33 1.01
N SER A 20 1.77 -23.51 -0.27
CA SER A 20 2.40 -22.41 -1.01
C SER A 20 1.39 -21.28 -1.03
N LYS A 21 1.79 -20.11 -0.53
CA LYS A 21 1.06 -18.87 -0.83
C LYS A 21 1.05 -18.78 -2.36
N ASP A 22 -0.09 -19.05 -2.97
CA ASP A 22 -0.24 -18.92 -4.42
C ASP A 22 0.11 -17.48 -4.78
N CYS A 23 1.22 -17.30 -5.47
CA CYS A 23 1.58 -16.00 -6.01
C CYS A 23 0.45 -15.56 -6.92
N PRO A 24 -0.01 -14.31 -6.81
CA PRO A 24 -1.05 -13.82 -7.69
C PRO A 24 -0.61 -13.98 -9.15
N ARG A 25 -1.48 -14.55 -9.97
CA ARG A 25 -1.28 -14.66 -11.41
C ARG A 25 -1.49 -13.29 -12.04
N CYS A 26 -0.46 -12.79 -12.70
CA CYS A 26 -0.58 -11.64 -13.59
C CYS A 26 -1.29 -12.08 -14.88
N LEU A 27 -2.29 -11.30 -15.30
CA LEU A 27 -3.05 -11.50 -16.53
C LEU A 27 -2.59 -10.50 -17.59
N ASP A 28 -2.82 -10.78 -18.87
CA ASP A 28 -2.68 -9.83 -19.96
C ASP A 28 -4.00 -9.09 -20.23
N ILE A 29 -3.98 -8.05 -21.07
CA ILE A 29 -5.21 -7.40 -21.53
C ILE A 29 -6.05 -8.41 -22.33
N ASP A 30 -7.36 -8.37 -22.13
CA ASP A 30 -8.36 -9.30 -22.67
C ASP A 30 -8.34 -10.73 -22.09
N ASP A 31 -7.43 -11.05 -21.17
CA ASP A 31 -7.50 -12.31 -20.42
C ASP A 31 -8.71 -12.34 -19.48
N GLU A 32 -9.27 -13.53 -19.29
CA GLU A 32 -10.39 -13.78 -18.38
C GLU A 32 -9.97 -13.53 -16.92
N CYS A 33 -10.76 -12.74 -16.21
CA CYS A 33 -10.53 -12.35 -14.84
C CYS A 33 -11.82 -12.48 -14.03
N ASN A 34 -11.68 -12.69 -12.71
CA ASN A 34 -12.81 -12.76 -11.80
C ASN A 34 -12.63 -11.73 -10.69
N ILE A 35 -13.55 -10.78 -10.58
CA ILE A 35 -13.53 -9.72 -9.55
C ILE A 35 -13.53 -10.24 -8.11
N ASN A 36 -13.94 -11.50 -7.90
CA ASN A 36 -13.94 -12.15 -6.59
C ASN A 36 -12.68 -12.97 -6.32
N ASP A 37 -11.81 -13.14 -7.32
CA ASP A 37 -10.57 -13.88 -7.19
C ASP A 37 -9.42 -12.91 -6.88
N THR A 38 -8.98 -12.89 -5.62
CA THR A 38 -7.86 -12.04 -5.18
C THR A 38 -6.49 -12.58 -5.59
N THR A 39 -6.45 -13.76 -6.23
CA THR A 39 -5.22 -14.37 -6.73
C THR A 39 -4.93 -13.99 -8.19
N VAL A 40 -5.78 -13.19 -8.84
CA VAL A 40 -5.51 -12.65 -10.18
C VAL A 40 -5.35 -11.14 -10.14
N THR A 41 -4.45 -10.61 -10.97
CA THR A 41 -4.21 -9.17 -11.06
C THR A 41 -4.02 -8.78 -12.51
N CYS A 42 -4.84 -7.84 -12.99
CA CYS A 42 -4.70 -7.28 -14.33
C CYS A 42 -3.48 -6.33 -14.39
N PRO A 43 -2.93 -6.04 -15.59
CA PRO A 43 -1.82 -5.12 -15.75
C PRO A 43 -2.08 -3.73 -15.15
N LYS A 44 -1.03 -2.99 -14.80
CA LYS A 44 -1.16 -1.60 -14.34
C LYS A 44 -1.90 -0.74 -15.38
N GLY A 45 -2.80 0.14 -14.91
CA GLY A 45 -3.65 0.95 -15.80
C GLY A 45 -4.76 0.14 -16.46
N SER A 46 -5.14 -0.99 -15.87
CA SER A 46 -6.25 -1.82 -16.33
C SER A 46 -7.05 -2.34 -15.13
N PHE A 47 -8.27 -2.78 -15.39
CA PHE A 47 -9.20 -3.29 -14.39
C PHE A 47 -9.90 -4.56 -14.88
N CYS A 48 -10.39 -5.37 -13.95
CA CYS A 48 -11.23 -6.51 -14.29
C CYS A 48 -12.68 -6.05 -14.51
N SER A 49 -13.15 -6.07 -15.76
CA SER A 49 -14.48 -5.58 -16.12
C SER A 49 -15.58 -6.48 -15.52
N PRO A 50 -16.53 -5.94 -14.73
CA PRO A 50 -17.59 -6.74 -14.12
C PRO A 50 -18.59 -7.29 -15.15
N ILE A 51 -18.64 -6.70 -16.35
CA ILE A 51 -19.55 -7.09 -17.42
C ILE A 51 -18.91 -8.16 -18.30
N SER A 52 -17.68 -7.93 -18.76
CA SER A 52 -17.01 -8.84 -19.69
C SER A 52 -16.18 -9.92 -19.02
N GLN A 53 -15.91 -9.82 -17.72
CA GLN A 53 -15.00 -10.70 -16.98
C GLN A 53 -13.64 -10.84 -17.67
N THR A 54 -13.14 -9.74 -18.23
CA THR A 54 -11.81 -9.67 -18.84
C THR A 54 -11.07 -8.42 -18.39
N CYS A 55 -9.74 -8.47 -18.40
CA CYS A 55 -8.90 -7.31 -18.10
C CYS A 55 -9.03 -6.26 -19.22
N LYS A 56 -9.42 -5.03 -18.87
CA LYS A 56 -9.60 -3.91 -19.80
C LYS A 56 -8.77 -2.72 -19.38
N ILE A 57 -8.23 -2.00 -20.36
CA ILE A 57 -7.49 -0.75 -20.13
C ILE A 57 -8.43 0.26 -19.44
N SER A 58 -7.94 0.87 -18.37
CA SER A 58 -8.65 1.91 -17.64
C SER A 58 -8.77 3.18 -18.49
N VAL A 59 -9.83 3.93 -18.24
CA VAL A 59 -10.17 5.14 -18.98
C VAL A 59 -9.45 6.34 -18.35
N PRO A 60 -8.67 7.11 -19.12
CA PRO A 60 -7.94 8.26 -18.60
C PRO A 60 -8.88 9.44 -18.30
N GLU A 61 -8.33 10.52 -17.72
CA GLU A 61 -9.08 11.74 -17.44
C GLU A 61 -9.77 12.31 -18.69
N ASN A 62 -11.01 12.76 -18.53
CA ASN A 62 -11.93 13.22 -19.59
C ASN A 62 -12.40 12.11 -20.57
N GLY A 63 -12.04 10.85 -20.35
CA GLY A 63 -12.56 9.73 -21.11
C GLY A 63 -13.98 9.33 -20.69
N ASN A 64 -14.69 8.61 -21.57
CA ASN A 64 -16.06 8.17 -21.31
C ASN A 64 -16.10 6.95 -20.40
N CYS A 65 -17.01 6.94 -19.44
CA CYS A 65 -17.18 5.85 -18.48
C CYS A 65 -18.64 5.59 -18.14
N THR A 66 -18.89 4.43 -17.55
CA THR A 66 -20.18 4.04 -16.99
C THR A 66 -20.14 3.84 -15.48
N VAL A 67 -18.98 3.45 -14.93
CA VAL A 67 -18.75 3.23 -13.50
C VAL A 67 -17.33 3.65 -13.10
N ASP A 68 -17.13 4.00 -11.82
CA ASP A 68 -15.84 4.47 -11.30
C ASP A 68 -14.69 3.50 -11.55
N LEU A 69 -14.95 2.19 -11.47
CA LEU A 69 -13.95 1.14 -11.68
C LEU A 69 -13.30 1.18 -13.07
N GLU A 70 -13.98 1.76 -14.07
CA GLU A 70 -13.44 1.89 -15.42
C GLU A 70 -12.36 2.97 -15.49
N CYS A 71 -12.38 3.96 -14.60
CA CYS A 71 -11.47 5.10 -14.65
C CYS A 71 -10.10 4.74 -14.06
N GLU A 72 -9.04 5.41 -14.53
CA GLU A 72 -7.69 5.24 -14.00
C GLU A 72 -7.58 5.73 -12.55
N ASN A 73 -6.95 4.94 -11.68
CA ASN A 73 -6.46 5.35 -10.36
C ASN A 73 -7.53 6.02 -9.46
N THR A 74 -7.35 7.32 -9.18
CA THR A 74 -8.18 8.15 -8.29
C THR A 74 -9.29 8.90 -9.03
N LEU A 75 -9.51 8.59 -10.31
CA LEU A 75 -10.60 9.16 -11.09
C LEU A 75 -11.92 8.46 -10.72
N GLY A 76 -13.01 9.23 -10.67
CA GLY A 76 -14.38 8.72 -10.57
C GLY A 76 -15.17 9.05 -11.83
N CYS A 77 -16.21 8.27 -12.09
CA CYS A 77 -17.08 8.42 -13.25
C CYS A 77 -18.26 9.36 -12.93
N ILE A 78 -18.13 10.63 -13.33
CA ILE A 78 -19.15 11.66 -13.05
C ILE A 78 -19.71 12.17 -14.36
N ASN A 79 -21.04 12.10 -14.51
CA ASN A 79 -21.74 12.45 -15.75
C ASN A 79 -21.12 11.75 -16.98
N SER A 80 -20.84 10.45 -16.85
CA SER A 80 -20.22 9.60 -17.89
C SER A 80 -18.82 10.03 -18.33
N THR A 81 -18.12 10.85 -17.52
CA THR A 81 -16.74 11.28 -17.78
C THR A 81 -15.87 10.93 -16.60
N CYS A 82 -14.70 10.34 -16.84
CA CYS A 82 -13.69 10.11 -15.80
C CYS A 82 -13.08 11.46 -15.41
N ILE A 83 -13.32 11.88 -14.16
CA ILE A 83 -12.75 13.11 -13.61
C ILE A 83 -12.12 12.81 -12.26
N GLN A 84 -11.15 13.61 -11.86
CA GLN A 84 -10.50 13.42 -10.57
C GLN A 84 -11.48 13.60 -9.42
N THR A 85 -11.58 12.60 -8.55
CA THR A 85 -12.39 12.63 -7.33
C THR A 85 -11.50 12.45 -6.12
N HIS A 86 -12.01 12.81 -4.94
CA HIS A 86 -11.35 12.59 -3.65
C HIS A 86 -9.89 13.07 -3.61
N TYR A 87 -9.59 14.20 -4.25
CA TYR A 87 -8.25 14.78 -4.27
C TYR A 87 -8.15 15.97 -3.31
N LEU A 88 -9.26 16.61 -2.97
CA LEU A 88 -9.30 17.73 -2.05
C LEU A 88 -9.41 17.24 -0.61
N GLY A 89 -8.37 17.52 0.16
CA GLY A 89 -8.38 17.44 1.61
C GLY A 89 -9.42 18.36 2.22
N MET A 90 -9.66 18.19 3.51
CA MET A 90 -10.53 19.14 4.20
C MET A 90 -10.03 20.57 4.03
N ILE A 91 -10.99 21.50 4.06
CA ILE A 91 -10.82 22.94 3.94
C ILE A 91 -10.28 23.43 2.59
N GLU A 92 -9.85 22.54 1.70
CA GLU A 92 -9.49 22.91 0.34
C GLU A 92 -10.72 23.33 -0.44
N LEU A 93 -10.55 24.31 -1.33
CA LEU A 93 -11.65 24.87 -2.08
C LEU A 93 -12.21 23.85 -3.06
N CYS A 94 -13.47 23.50 -2.90
CA CYS A 94 -14.17 22.55 -3.74
C CYS A 94 -15.32 23.22 -4.51
N THR A 95 -15.63 22.65 -5.65
CA THR A 95 -16.83 22.97 -6.45
C THR A 95 -17.87 21.86 -6.32
N HIS A 96 -17.44 20.62 -6.11
CA HIS A 96 -18.31 19.45 -6.02
C HIS A 96 -17.92 18.55 -4.83
N ASP A 97 -18.92 17.87 -4.24
CA ASP A 97 -18.72 16.92 -3.13
C ASP A 97 -17.74 15.80 -3.48
N SER A 98 -17.75 15.37 -4.75
CA SER A 98 -16.89 14.31 -5.26
C SER A 98 -15.41 14.67 -5.23
N GLU A 99 -15.07 15.95 -5.17
CA GLU A 99 -13.67 16.39 -5.10
C GLU A 99 -13.08 16.11 -3.71
N CYS A 100 -13.92 15.98 -2.68
CA CYS A 100 -13.54 15.90 -1.28
C CYS A 100 -13.20 14.49 -0.79
N THR A 101 -12.20 14.39 0.07
CA THR A 101 -11.67 13.14 0.58
C THR A 101 -12.53 12.52 1.68
N THR A 102 -13.47 11.63 1.33
CA THR A 102 -14.33 10.80 2.23
C THR A 102 -15.13 11.56 3.32
N PRO A 103 -16.28 11.00 3.76
CA PRO A 103 -17.64 11.55 3.60
C PRO A 103 -17.81 13.05 3.96
N THR A 104 -17.00 13.91 3.37
CA THR A 104 -17.03 15.35 3.58
C THR A 104 -17.74 15.95 2.38
N LEU A 105 -18.88 16.60 2.64
CA LEU A 105 -19.57 17.35 1.60
C LEU A 105 -18.78 18.62 1.31
N CYS A 106 -18.79 19.04 0.06
CA CYS A 106 -18.35 20.35 -0.36
C CYS A 106 -19.34 21.38 0.16
N LYS A 107 -19.04 21.96 1.32
CA LYS A 107 -19.90 22.93 2.00
C LYS A 107 -19.26 24.31 1.95
N PRO A 108 -20.10 25.34 1.80
CA PRO A 108 -20.02 26.27 0.67
C PRO A 108 -18.56 26.64 0.35
N TYR A 109 -17.97 25.94 -0.64
CA TYR A 109 -16.60 26.13 -1.14
C TYR A 109 -15.47 25.49 -0.35
N SER A 110 -15.70 24.55 0.57
CA SER A 110 -14.59 23.77 1.13
C SER A 110 -15.00 22.35 1.53
N CYS A 111 -14.07 21.41 1.41
CA CYS A 111 -14.32 20.04 1.82
C CYS A 111 -14.45 19.94 3.34
N GLY A 112 -15.63 19.54 3.86
CA GLY A 112 -15.83 19.28 5.28
C GLY A 112 -16.92 20.10 5.94
N GLN A 113 -16.77 20.37 7.24
CA GLN A 113 -17.79 21.07 8.02
C GLN A 113 -18.05 22.49 7.49
N THR A 114 -19.32 22.91 7.56
CA THR A 114 -19.78 24.28 7.29
C THR A 114 -19.05 25.27 8.20
N CYS A 115 -17.97 25.86 7.71
CA CYS A 115 -17.31 27.01 8.32
C CYS A 115 -18.02 28.29 7.87
N ASN A 116 -19.08 28.69 8.57
CA ASN A 116 -19.90 29.87 8.18
C ASN A 116 -19.22 31.24 8.43
N LYS A 117 -17.97 31.29 8.93
CA LYS A 117 -17.13 32.49 9.06
C LYS A 117 -15.72 32.06 9.51
N ALA A 118 -14.68 32.70 8.98
CA ALA A 118 -13.26 32.61 9.37
C ALA A 118 -12.99 31.56 10.45
N CYS A 119 -12.83 30.31 10.04
CA CYS A 119 -12.77 29.21 10.98
C CYS A 119 -11.55 29.37 11.88
N ASN A 120 -11.78 29.59 13.17
CA ASN A 120 -10.74 29.51 14.17
C ASN A 120 -10.41 28.02 14.35
N TYR A 121 -9.44 27.52 13.59
CA TYR A 121 -9.12 26.10 13.46
C TYR A 121 -8.85 25.40 14.80
N PHE A 122 -8.43 26.13 15.82
CA PHE A 122 -8.20 25.63 17.18
C PHE A 122 -9.49 25.21 17.91
N GLU A 123 -10.66 25.60 17.40
CA GLU A 123 -11.96 25.26 17.99
C GLU A 123 -12.64 24.06 17.30
N LEU A 124 -12.07 23.55 16.21
CA LEU A 124 -12.63 22.39 15.51
C LEU A 124 -12.49 21.15 16.39
N THR A 125 -13.61 20.48 16.64
CA THR A 125 -13.61 19.18 17.29
C THR A 125 -13.20 18.10 16.30
N CYS A 126 -12.33 17.21 16.74
CA CYS A 126 -11.81 16.11 15.95
C CYS A 126 -11.79 14.82 16.77
N THR A 127 -11.81 13.68 16.09
CA THR A 127 -11.60 12.34 16.63
C THR A 127 -10.38 11.67 16.02
N THR A 128 -9.94 12.13 14.84
CA THR A 128 -8.78 11.59 14.12
C THR A 128 -7.94 12.72 13.52
N ASN A 129 -6.64 12.47 13.29
CA ASN A 129 -5.74 13.46 12.65
C ASN A 129 -6.20 13.86 11.25
N GLY A 130 -6.85 12.95 10.52
CA GLY A 130 -7.44 13.23 9.20
C GLY A 130 -8.61 14.20 9.23
N GLN A 131 -9.01 14.69 10.42
CA GLN A 131 -10.02 15.75 10.61
C GLN A 131 -9.42 17.14 10.88
N CYS A 132 -8.09 17.23 10.98
CA CYS A 132 -7.40 18.50 11.14
C CYS A 132 -6.72 18.94 9.85
N GLN A 133 -6.70 20.25 9.60
CA GLN A 133 -5.93 20.84 8.51
C GLN A 133 -4.45 20.55 8.77
N PHE A 134 -3.69 20.14 7.77
CA PHE A 134 -2.24 20.07 7.89
C PHE A 134 -1.63 21.47 8.19
N PRO A 135 -0.64 21.64 9.11
CA PRO A 135 0.12 20.65 9.89
C PRO A 135 -0.48 20.33 11.26
N MET A 136 -1.79 20.45 11.44
CA MET A 136 -2.44 20.22 12.72
C MET A 136 -2.75 18.73 12.93
N VAL A 137 -2.72 18.31 14.20
CA VAL A 137 -3.07 16.96 14.66
C VAL A 137 -4.18 17.02 15.68
N CYS A 138 -4.95 15.94 15.75
CA CYS A 138 -6.05 15.83 16.68
C CYS A 138 -5.55 15.41 18.06
N THR A 139 -5.41 16.37 18.97
CA THR A 139 -4.98 16.12 20.34
C THR A 139 -6.08 16.56 21.30
N SER A 140 -6.51 15.67 22.18
CA SER A 140 -7.57 15.93 23.17
C SER A 140 -8.88 16.41 22.54
N GLY A 141 -9.23 15.85 21.38
CA GLY A 141 -10.47 16.14 20.66
C GLY A 141 -10.47 17.50 19.94
N LYS A 142 -9.32 18.16 19.82
CA LYS A 142 -9.15 19.44 19.11
C LYS A 142 -7.96 19.41 18.17
N CYS A 143 -8.06 20.15 17.08
CA CYS A 143 -6.93 20.36 16.18
C CYS A 143 -5.92 21.32 16.82
N ASN A 144 -4.70 20.83 17.03
CA ASN A 144 -3.57 21.58 17.56
C ASN A 144 -2.41 21.52 16.57
N THR A 145 -1.52 22.51 16.57
CA THR A 145 -0.29 22.47 15.76
C THR A 145 0.54 21.25 16.14
N ALA A 146 0.89 20.42 15.15
CA ALA A 146 1.79 19.30 15.39
C ALA A 146 3.19 19.79 15.75
N LYS A 147 3.85 19.03 16.61
CA LYS A 147 5.23 19.27 17.00
C LYS A 147 6.18 18.78 15.91
N ASN A 148 7.18 19.59 15.61
CA ASN A 148 8.20 19.26 14.62
C ASN A 148 9.15 18.18 15.13
N ASP A 149 9.82 17.49 14.20
CA ASP A 149 10.90 16.57 14.55
C ASP A 149 11.98 17.28 15.38
N GLY A 150 12.39 16.65 16.49
CA GLY A 150 13.29 17.20 17.49
C GLY A 150 12.61 17.94 18.66
N GLU A 151 11.31 18.23 18.58
CA GLU A 151 10.56 18.87 19.66
C GLU A 151 10.07 17.86 20.71
N SER A 152 9.87 18.32 21.96
CA SER A 152 9.46 17.45 23.05
C SER A 152 8.00 17.02 22.98
N CYS A 153 7.71 15.73 23.07
CA CYS A 153 6.37 15.16 22.98
C CYS A 153 6.06 14.22 24.16
N LYS A 154 4.78 13.93 24.37
CA LYS A 154 4.35 12.89 25.34
C LYS A 154 3.83 11.62 24.67
N ILE A 155 3.22 11.78 23.50
CA ILE A 155 2.60 10.72 22.71
C ILE A 155 2.80 11.02 21.23
N SER A 156 2.87 9.98 20.40
CA SER A 156 3.14 10.13 18.96
C SER A 156 2.10 10.99 18.22
N SER A 157 0.85 11.06 18.71
CA SER A 157 -0.18 11.90 18.09
C SER A 157 0.05 13.41 18.26
N GLU A 158 1.01 13.83 19.08
CA GLU A 158 1.42 15.24 19.19
C GLU A 158 2.43 15.65 18.11
N CYS A 159 3.10 14.69 17.47
CA CYS A 159 4.13 14.94 16.46
C CYS A 159 3.51 15.11 15.07
N GLN A 160 4.31 15.58 14.11
CA GLN A 160 3.93 15.58 12.69
C GLN A 160 3.37 14.20 12.28
N PRO A 161 2.44 14.14 11.31
CA PRO A 161 1.97 12.87 10.77
C PRO A 161 3.12 11.89 10.51
N TYR A 162 2.92 10.61 10.87
CA TYR A 162 3.89 9.51 10.74
C TYR A 162 5.18 9.61 11.57
N SER A 163 5.44 10.76 12.21
CA SER A 163 6.49 10.90 13.19
C SER A 163 6.10 10.18 14.48
N THR A 164 7.10 9.71 15.23
CA THR A 164 6.86 8.94 16.46
C THR A 164 7.43 9.67 17.66
N CYS A 165 6.75 9.60 18.80
CA CYS A 165 7.27 10.14 20.04
C CYS A 165 8.13 9.08 20.72
N SER A 166 9.45 9.22 20.63
CA SER A 166 10.41 8.31 21.27
C SER A 166 11.30 9.11 22.21
N GLU A 167 11.49 8.61 23.44
CA GLU A 167 12.25 9.29 24.48
C GLU A 167 11.78 10.73 24.77
N ASN A 168 10.47 10.97 24.63
CA ASN A 168 9.82 12.28 24.74
C ASN A 168 10.27 13.30 23.67
N ILE A 169 10.77 12.84 22.52
CA ILE A 169 11.14 13.68 21.38
C ILE A 169 10.44 13.15 20.12
N CYS A 170 9.89 14.05 19.31
CA CYS A 170 9.35 13.71 18.00
C CYS A 170 10.49 13.28 17.08
N GLN A 171 10.46 12.05 16.62
CA GLN A 171 11.41 11.49 15.69
C GLN A 171 10.79 11.39 14.30
N SER A 172 11.58 11.77 13.31
CA SER A 172 11.20 11.69 11.91
C SER A 172 10.84 10.26 11.52
N PRO A 173 9.89 10.04 10.60
CA PRO A 173 9.64 8.71 10.08
C PRO A 173 10.91 8.13 9.43
N TYR A 174 11.09 6.83 9.61
CA TYR A 174 12.20 6.03 9.09
C TYR A 174 13.60 6.52 9.53
N SER A 175 13.71 7.05 10.75
CA SER A 175 14.98 7.53 11.29
C SER A 175 15.65 6.58 12.28
N MET A 176 14.94 5.59 12.82
CA MET A 176 15.48 4.75 13.89
C MET A 176 16.47 3.70 13.40
N ASP A 177 17.55 3.53 14.16
CA ASP A 177 18.65 2.62 13.86
C ASP A 177 18.40 1.18 14.35
N LEU A 178 19.25 0.26 13.91
CA LEU A 178 19.19 -1.14 14.30
C LEU A 178 19.29 -1.27 15.83
N GLY A 179 18.31 -1.95 16.44
CA GLY A 179 18.21 -2.17 17.87
C GLY A 179 17.51 -1.06 18.65
N GLU A 180 17.15 0.06 18.03
CA GLU A 180 16.38 1.12 18.68
C GLU A 180 14.92 0.70 18.88
N ASN A 181 14.28 1.30 19.89
CA ASN A 181 12.89 1.02 20.23
C ASN A 181 11.95 1.66 19.21
N CYS A 182 11.07 0.85 18.62
CA CYS A 182 10.08 1.26 17.64
C CYS A 182 8.68 0.83 18.06
N THR A 183 7.68 1.53 17.52
CA THR A 183 6.26 1.18 17.73
C THR A 183 5.57 0.71 16.45
N SER A 184 6.17 0.97 15.29
CA SER A 184 5.71 0.56 13.97
C SER A 184 6.88 0.51 12.99
N ASP A 185 6.71 -0.18 11.86
CA ASP A 185 7.70 -0.24 10.79
C ASP A 185 8.10 1.13 10.25
N TYR A 186 7.20 2.12 10.32
CA TYR A 186 7.45 3.50 9.92
C TYR A 186 8.48 4.23 10.78
N SER A 187 8.86 3.66 11.92
CA SER A 187 9.88 4.25 12.79
C SER A 187 11.29 3.90 12.33
N CYS A 188 11.48 2.69 11.77
CA CYS A 188 12.79 2.11 11.47
C CYS A 188 13.36 2.60 10.13
N ASP A 189 14.68 2.78 10.06
CA ASP A 189 15.37 3.23 8.86
C ASP A 189 15.30 2.18 7.74
N ILE A 190 14.33 2.37 6.85
CA ILE A 190 14.11 1.51 5.69
C ILE A 190 15.28 1.52 4.71
N SER A 191 16.17 2.54 4.72
CA SER A 191 17.39 2.51 3.90
C SER A 191 18.41 1.49 4.40
N LYS A 192 18.22 0.96 5.61
CA LYS A 192 19.02 -0.11 6.19
C LYS A 192 18.27 -1.45 6.18
N ASN A 193 17.14 -1.53 5.47
CA ASN A 193 16.22 -2.66 5.44
C ASN A 193 15.78 -3.08 6.85
N LEU A 194 15.43 -2.10 7.68
CA LEU A 194 14.96 -2.34 9.04
C LEU A 194 13.43 -2.37 9.11
N ILE A 195 12.90 -3.25 9.95
CA ILE A 195 11.47 -3.35 10.29
C ILE A 195 11.32 -3.39 11.82
N CYS A 196 10.14 -3.05 12.32
CA CYS A 196 9.86 -3.09 13.74
C CYS A 196 9.47 -4.51 14.16
N SER A 197 10.32 -5.14 14.96
CA SER A 197 10.02 -6.46 15.50
C SER A 197 8.80 -6.44 16.44
N SER A 198 8.21 -7.62 16.66
CA SER A 198 7.15 -7.78 17.68
C SER A 198 7.60 -7.39 19.09
N ASN A 199 8.92 -7.33 19.33
CA ASN A 199 9.50 -6.90 20.59
C ASN A 199 9.67 -5.36 20.67
N GLY A 200 9.19 -4.62 19.67
CA GLY A 200 9.30 -3.17 19.61
C GLY A 200 10.72 -2.68 19.38
N THR A 201 11.54 -3.43 18.63
CA THR A 201 12.90 -3.01 18.27
C THR A 201 13.14 -3.14 16.77
N CYS A 202 13.88 -2.19 16.20
CA CYS A 202 14.23 -2.23 14.78
C CYS A 202 15.23 -3.35 14.50
N ILE A 203 14.86 -4.28 13.61
CA ILE A 203 15.68 -5.43 13.21
C ILE A 203 15.83 -5.47 11.69
N LYS A 204 16.85 -6.16 11.18
CA LYS A 204 16.97 -6.41 9.73
C LYS A 204 15.85 -7.31 9.25
N ASP A 205 15.19 -6.92 8.18
CA ASP A 205 14.25 -7.78 7.47
C ASP A 205 15.03 -8.85 6.69
N LEU A 206 15.13 -10.05 7.29
CA LEU A 206 15.80 -11.20 6.68
C LEU A 206 14.98 -11.84 5.55
N ASN A 207 13.69 -11.51 5.45
CA ASN A 207 12.76 -12.12 4.48
C ASN A 207 12.66 -11.34 3.16
N GLN A 208 13.34 -10.20 3.02
CA GLN A 208 13.35 -9.42 1.78
C GLN A 208 14.16 -10.05 0.62
N THR A 209 14.65 -11.28 0.79
CA THR A 209 15.55 -11.93 -0.18
C THR A 209 14.86 -12.67 -1.32
N SER A 210 13.53 -12.82 -1.36
CA SER A 210 12.95 -13.80 -2.29
C SER A 210 12.52 -13.31 -3.68
N HIS A 211 11.68 -12.30 -3.94
CA HIS A 211 11.05 -12.28 -5.30
C HIS A 211 10.76 -10.97 -6.04
N CYS A 212 11.09 -9.79 -5.52
CA CYS A 212 10.94 -8.53 -6.28
C CYS A 212 12.27 -7.78 -6.26
N GLY A 213 12.71 -7.24 -7.40
CA GLY A 213 14.03 -6.62 -7.53
C GLY A 213 14.29 -5.61 -6.40
N SER A 214 15.28 -5.88 -5.54
CA SER A 214 15.52 -5.02 -4.38
C SER A 214 15.91 -3.64 -4.88
N LEU A 215 15.08 -2.63 -4.61
CA LEU A 215 15.50 -1.26 -4.84
C LEU A 215 16.72 -0.93 -4.02
N ASP A 216 17.52 -0.01 -4.56
CA ASP A 216 18.49 0.72 -3.75
C ASP A 216 17.76 1.32 -2.54
N PRO A 217 18.12 0.94 -1.31
CA PRO A 217 17.42 1.39 -0.10
C PRO A 217 17.43 2.92 0.07
N SER A 218 18.41 3.62 -0.53
CA SER A 218 18.49 5.08 -0.54
C SER A 218 17.42 5.70 -1.43
N VAL A 219 17.14 5.08 -2.58
CA VAL A 219 16.06 5.50 -3.49
C VAL A 219 14.71 5.28 -2.81
N LYS A 220 14.53 4.13 -2.15
CA LYS A 220 13.34 3.83 -1.35
C LYS A 220 13.13 4.91 -0.28
N LYS A 221 14.14 5.20 0.54
CA LYS A 221 14.08 6.26 1.56
C LYS A 221 13.77 7.63 0.96
N SER A 222 14.41 8.01 -0.15
CA SER A 222 14.11 9.27 -0.83
C SER A 222 12.65 9.36 -1.30
N ILE A 223 12.10 8.30 -1.90
CA ILE A 223 10.70 8.27 -2.36
C ILE A 223 9.76 8.38 -1.16
N PHE A 224 9.98 7.61 -0.09
CA PHE A 224 9.17 7.70 1.11
C PHE A 224 9.28 9.08 1.77
N CYS A 225 10.47 9.66 1.89
CA CYS A 225 10.64 11.01 2.40
C CYS A 225 9.96 12.07 1.52
N GLN A 226 9.94 11.91 0.20
CA GLN A 226 9.24 12.82 -0.70
C GLN A 226 7.72 12.67 -0.60
N LEU A 227 7.21 11.44 -0.58
CA LEU A 227 5.80 11.14 -0.30
C LEU A 227 5.38 11.69 1.06
N GLU A 228 6.27 11.62 2.04
CA GLU A 228 6.00 12.11 3.38
C GLU A 228 6.02 13.63 3.42
N LYS A 229 7.04 14.29 2.84
CA LYS A 229 7.04 15.75 2.64
C LYS A 229 5.82 16.23 1.90
N CYS A 230 5.33 15.43 0.96
CA CYS A 230 4.11 15.69 0.24
C CYS A 230 2.89 15.61 1.18
N ARG A 231 2.68 14.47 1.84
CA ARG A 231 1.59 14.28 2.81
C ARG A 231 1.59 15.31 3.91
N ILE A 232 2.79 15.70 4.34
CA ILE A 232 3.07 16.82 5.21
C ILE A 232 2.58 18.07 4.49
N LEU A 233 3.28 18.64 3.51
CA LEU A 233 2.94 19.95 2.93
C LEU A 233 1.58 20.05 2.21
N ASN A 234 0.88 18.93 2.03
CA ASN A 234 -0.24 18.72 1.12
C ASN A 234 0.03 19.29 -0.29
N GLU A 235 1.30 19.31 -0.70
CA GLU A 235 1.75 19.84 -1.98
C GLU A 235 2.73 18.86 -2.63
N CYS A 236 2.39 18.38 -3.84
CA CYS A 236 3.33 17.58 -4.63
C CYS A 236 4.49 18.50 -5.06
N GLN A 237 5.72 18.16 -4.64
CA GLN A 237 6.92 18.92 -5.03
C GLN A 237 7.16 18.89 -6.55
N VAL A 238 6.65 17.85 -7.21
CA VAL A 238 6.62 17.71 -8.66
C VAL A 238 5.15 17.52 -9.05
N VAL A 239 4.50 18.60 -9.45
CA VAL A 239 3.20 18.56 -10.15
C VAL A 239 3.51 18.57 -11.63
N ASP A 240 3.19 17.48 -12.34
CA ASP A 240 2.99 17.58 -13.78
C ASP A 240 1.66 18.30 -14.06
N HIS A 241 1.35 18.56 -15.32
CA HIS A 241 0.14 19.25 -15.72
C HIS A 241 -1.14 18.43 -15.49
N MET A 242 -1.03 17.16 -15.07
CA MET A 242 -2.14 16.25 -14.81
C MET A 242 -2.41 16.06 -13.30
N ALA A 243 -1.40 16.22 -12.45
CA ALA A 243 -1.52 16.11 -11.00
C ALA A 243 -2.01 17.44 -10.38
N LYS A 244 -3.22 17.45 -9.81
CA LYS A 244 -3.63 18.54 -8.89
C LYS A 244 -2.74 18.53 -7.65
N LYS A 245 -2.49 19.71 -7.08
CA LYS A 245 -1.51 19.99 -6.01
C LYS A 245 -1.71 19.25 -4.68
N SER A 246 -2.60 18.27 -4.55
CA SER A 246 -2.86 17.61 -3.27
C SER A 246 -2.16 16.25 -3.18
N CYS A 247 -1.54 15.98 -2.03
CA CYS A 247 -0.86 14.71 -1.76
C CYS A 247 -1.78 13.64 -1.17
N ILE A 248 -3.04 13.98 -0.94
CA ILE A 248 -4.01 13.06 -0.38
C ILE A 248 -4.41 12.07 -1.50
N TYR A 249 -4.45 10.78 -1.15
CA TYR A 249 -4.72 9.64 -2.06
C TYR A 249 -3.70 9.40 -3.18
N GLN A 250 -2.42 9.70 -2.94
CA GLN A 250 -1.37 9.30 -3.88
C GLN A 250 -1.45 10.02 -5.24
N SER A 251 -1.99 11.25 -5.28
CA SER A 251 -2.16 12.00 -6.53
C SER A 251 -0.87 12.66 -7.07
N CYS A 252 0.31 12.33 -6.52
CA CYS A 252 1.58 12.90 -6.97
C CYS A 252 2.23 12.07 -8.06
N GLY A 253 1.44 11.80 -9.10
CA GLY A 253 1.73 11.07 -10.34
C GLY A 253 3.03 10.28 -10.28
N GLU A 254 4.14 10.92 -10.65
CA GLU A 254 5.45 10.29 -10.79
C GLU A 254 6.01 9.61 -9.52
N LEU A 255 5.80 10.17 -8.33
CA LEU A 255 6.32 9.62 -7.07
C LEU A 255 5.59 8.35 -6.66
N VAL A 256 4.28 8.35 -6.88
CA VAL A 256 3.39 7.24 -6.57
C VAL A 256 3.51 6.18 -7.65
N ASP A 257 3.63 6.57 -8.91
CA ASP A 257 3.90 5.67 -10.01
C ASP A 257 5.24 4.97 -9.88
N LYS A 258 6.27 5.69 -9.41
CA LYS A 258 7.52 5.07 -9.00
C LYS A 258 7.24 4.07 -7.90
N LEU A 259 6.62 4.45 -6.78
CA LEU A 259 6.34 3.56 -5.65
C LEU A 259 5.53 2.30 -6.05
N ASN A 260 4.48 2.46 -6.84
CA ASN A 260 3.62 1.38 -7.34
C ASN A 260 4.38 0.49 -8.33
N GLY A 261 5.17 1.09 -9.23
CA GLY A 261 6.08 0.36 -10.11
C GLY A 261 7.16 -0.43 -9.36
N LEU A 262 7.44 -0.10 -8.08
CA LEU A 262 8.35 -0.89 -7.24
C LEU A 262 7.70 -2.17 -6.71
N ASN A 263 6.41 -2.11 -6.36
CA ASN A 263 5.62 -3.26 -5.95
C ASN A 263 5.33 -4.19 -7.14
N ASP A 264 5.22 -3.61 -8.33
CA ASP A 264 4.85 -4.32 -9.56
C ASP A 264 6.03 -4.99 -10.28
N THR A 265 7.17 -5.21 -9.61
CA THR A 265 8.30 -5.97 -10.21
C THR A 265 8.05 -7.48 -10.34
N CYS A 266 6.78 -7.90 -10.44
CA CYS A 266 6.39 -8.97 -11.35
C CYS A 266 6.38 -8.46 -12.80
N ASN A 267 7.51 -7.91 -13.29
CA ASN A 267 7.69 -7.82 -14.73
C ASN A 267 7.82 -9.27 -15.20
N ALA A 268 6.69 -9.82 -15.63
CA ALA A 268 6.63 -11.04 -16.41
C ALA A 268 7.52 -10.83 -17.62
N THR A 269 8.80 -11.19 -17.46
CA THR A 269 9.48 -11.80 -18.60
C THR A 269 8.58 -12.96 -18.95
N PRO A 270 8.04 -13.09 -20.18
CA PRO A 270 7.09 -14.14 -20.51
C PRO A 270 7.75 -15.46 -20.15
N SER A 271 7.41 -16.00 -18.99
CA SER A 271 7.88 -17.28 -18.55
C SER A 271 7.12 -18.21 -19.47
N ASN A 272 7.85 -18.74 -20.44
CA ASN A 272 7.46 -19.93 -21.17
C ASN A 272 7.52 -21.11 -20.18
N SER A 273 6.77 -21.01 -19.09
CA SER A 273 6.66 -21.98 -18.02
C SER A 273 5.65 -23.02 -18.48
N ASN A 274 6.12 -23.88 -19.38
CA ASN A 274 5.63 -25.24 -19.40
C ASN A 274 5.73 -25.77 -17.96
N SER A 275 4.58 -26.11 -17.39
CA SER A 275 4.35 -26.63 -16.06
C SER A 275 5.08 -27.96 -15.81
N GLN A 276 6.40 -27.94 -15.66
CA GLN A 276 7.21 -29.13 -15.40
C GLN A 276 7.45 -29.39 -13.90
N SER A 277 7.13 -28.46 -12.99
CA SER A 277 7.42 -28.64 -11.55
C SER A 277 6.49 -29.67 -10.88
N VAL A 278 5.26 -29.84 -11.35
CA VAL A 278 4.32 -30.83 -10.78
C VAL A 278 4.73 -32.26 -11.15
N THR A 279 5.39 -32.46 -12.29
CA THR A 279 5.80 -33.80 -12.76
C THR A 279 6.96 -34.38 -11.94
N TYR A 280 7.86 -33.53 -11.42
CA TYR A 280 9.02 -33.99 -10.64
C TYR A 280 8.65 -34.50 -9.25
N VAL A 281 7.73 -33.83 -8.55
CA VAL A 281 7.28 -34.25 -7.21
C VAL A 281 6.52 -35.57 -7.29
N HIS A 282 5.68 -35.75 -8.32
CA HIS A 282 5.01 -37.01 -8.56
C HIS A 282 5.98 -38.14 -8.92
N SER A 283 7.00 -37.86 -9.73
CA SER A 283 8.02 -38.86 -10.11
C SER A 283 8.85 -39.32 -8.90
N LEU A 284 9.21 -38.41 -7.99
CA LEU A 284 9.94 -38.74 -6.76
C LEU A 284 9.09 -39.55 -5.76
N LEU A 285 7.80 -39.22 -5.63
CA LEU A 285 6.87 -39.99 -4.81
C LEU A 285 6.69 -41.41 -5.35
N VAL A 286 6.50 -41.56 -6.66
CA VAL A 286 6.39 -42.87 -7.32
C VAL A 286 7.68 -43.68 -7.15
N LEU A 287 8.86 -43.07 -7.36
CA LEU A 287 10.15 -43.75 -7.17
C LEU A 287 10.35 -44.20 -5.72
N SER A 288 9.96 -43.36 -4.75
CA SER A 288 10.02 -43.71 -3.32
C SER A 288 9.10 -44.88 -2.97
N LEU A 289 7.92 -44.95 -3.60
CA LEU A 289 6.96 -46.04 -3.43
C LEU A 289 7.53 -47.35 -4.01
N PHE A 290 8.15 -47.29 -5.19
CA PHE A 290 8.77 -48.46 -5.83
C PHE A 290 9.95 -49.02 -5.02
N LEU A 291 10.81 -48.15 -4.49
CA LEU A 291 11.90 -48.56 -3.59
C LEU A 291 11.36 -49.19 -2.31
N PHE A 292 10.23 -48.68 -1.79
CA PHE A 292 9.59 -49.22 -0.59
C PHE A 292 8.99 -50.61 -0.81
N ILE A 293 8.29 -50.82 -1.93
CA ILE A 293 7.74 -52.13 -2.30
C ILE A 293 8.87 -53.16 -2.47
N SER A 294 9.98 -52.76 -3.09
CA SER A 294 11.14 -53.63 -3.31
C SER A 294 11.89 -54.02 -2.02
N LEU A 295 11.68 -53.28 -0.93
CA LEU A 295 12.25 -53.58 0.39
C LEU A 295 11.35 -54.48 1.25
N ILE A 296 10.08 -54.67 0.85
CA ILE A 296 9.10 -55.51 1.55
C ILE A 296 9.06 -56.93 0.98
N ILE A 297 9.35 -57.08 -0.32
CA ILE A 297 9.47 -58.37 -1.01
C ILE A 297 10.85 -58.97 -0.75
#